data_AF-A0A6B3DZ41-F1
#
_entry.id   AF-A0A6B3DZ41-F1
#
_cell.length_a   1.000
_cell.length_b   1.000
_cell.length_c   1.000
_cell.angle_alpha   90.00
_cell.angle_beta   90.00
_cell.angle_gamma   90.00
#
_symmetry.space_group_name_H-M   'P 1'
#
loop_
_entity.id
_entity.type
_entity.pdbx_description
1 polymer ?
#
loop_
_entity_poly.entity_id
_entity_poly.type
_entity_poly.pdbx_seq_one_letter_code
_entity_poly.pdbx_strand_id
1 'polypeptide(L)'
;PARLGGRTPEEIVALPVADGWQGELHAAWCRAAVRQRDARWARALLGAPAAPEAGGPGAVSLAERARLLGTLGAAERADWVAGFISAHGLSEAFQLLGVCAVPWAAPLGRAVVDALNIARDAGSYPWSFSGVMGLAERCLDPAEASRLDGLLAVPDEARDASPGAGGYWAEAFQRLVTTLRLRAAMAEELGVLGG
;
A
#
# COMPACT_ATOMS: atom_id res chain seq x y z
N PRO A 1 -15.31 -0.61 31.18
CA PRO A 1 -14.85 0.77 30.84
C PRO A 1 -13.78 1.34 31.80
N ALA A 2 -13.89 1.15 33.13
CA ALA A 2 -12.95 1.73 34.11
C ALA A 2 -11.63 0.95 34.35
N ARG A 3 -11.45 -0.24 33.78
CA ARG A 3 -10.31 -1.13 34.10
C ARG A 3 -8.95 -0.66 33.55
N LEU A 4 -8.94 0.28 32.62
CA LEU A 4 -7.71 0.84 32.00
C LEU A 4 -7.48 2.31 32.37
N GLY A 5 -8.12 2.80 33.45
CA GLY A 5 -7.93 4.15 33.95
C GLY A 5 -8.52 5.26 33.07
N GLY A 6 -9.51 4.93 32.23
CA GLY A 6 -10.13 5.91 31.31
C GLY A 6 -9.30 6.27 30.08
N ARG A 7 -8.14 5.62 29.90
CA ARG A 7 -7.25 5.83 28.76
C ARG A 7 -7.87 5.37 27.44
N THR A 8 -7.49 6.07 26.39
CA THR A 8 -7.74 5.72 24.99
C THR A 8 -6.87 4.52 24.56
N PRO A 9 -7.25 3.77 23.51
CA PRO A 9 -6.43 2.69 22.97
C PRO A 9 -5.01 3.14 22.62
N GLU A 10 -4.84 4.34 22.07
CA GLU A 10 -3.55 4.92 21.71
C GLU A 10 -2.67 5.12 22.95
N GLU A 11 -3.23 5.70 24.01
CA GLU A 11 -2.53 5.85 25.29
C GLU A 11 -2.20 4.49 25.93
N ILE A 12 -3.04 3.47 25.75
CA ILE A 12 -2.80 2.13 26.29
C ILE A 12 -1.67 1.42 25.53
N VAL A 13 -1.66 1.50 24.20
CA VAL A 13 -0.61 0.90 23.35
C VAL A 13 0.75 1.57 23.59
N ALA A 14 0.77 2.85 23.98
CA ALA A 14 2.00 3.57 24.31
C ALA A 14 2.54 3.31 25.72
N LEU A 15 1.82 2.57 26.58
CA LEU A 15 2.30 2.28 27.92
C LEU A 15 3.53 1.35 27.88
N PRO A 16 4.56 1.62 28.70
CA PRO A 16 5.70 0.72 28.80
C PRO A 16 5.24 -0.64 29.34
N VAL A 17 5.66 -1.71 28.67
CA VAL A 17 5.39 -3.09 29.09
C VAL A 17 6.68 -3.68 29.65
N ALA A 18 6.64 -4.08 30.92
CA ALA A 18 7.79 -4.64 31.62
C ALA A 18 8.16 -6.05 31.12
N ASP A 19 9.37 -6.50 31.49
CA ASP A 19 9.85 -7.88 31.36
C ASP A 19 9.80 -8.48 29.95
N GLY A 20 9.85 -7.64 28.91
CA GLY A 20 9.88 -8.09 27.51
C GLY A 20 8.53 -8.57 26.96
N TRP A 21 7.42 -8.42 27.70
CA TRP A 21 6.09 -8.90 27.28
C TRP A 21 5.43 -8.08 26.17
N GLN A 22 6.02 -6.97 25.75
CA GLN A 22 5.40 -6.03 24.82
C GLN A 22 4.93 -6.70 23.52
N GLY A 23 5.81 -7.51 22.90
CA GLY A 23 5.49 -8.20 21.64
C GLY A 23 4.32 -9.17 21.77
N GLU A 24 4.32 -10.00 22.82
CA GLU A 24 3.24 -10.97 23.07
C GLU A 24 1.90 -10.28 23.38
N LEU A 25 1.94 -9.22 24.18
CA LEU A 25 0.77 -8.44 24.54
C LEU A 25 0.17 -7.74 23.32
N HIS A 26 1.01 -7.07 22.51
CA HIS A 26 0.56 -6.42 21.28
C HIS A 26 0.01 -7.43 20.28
N ALA A 27 0.64 -8.60 20.12
CA ALA A 27 0.12 -9.66 19.26
C ALA A 27 -1.26 -10.15 19.73
N ALA A 28 -1.47 -10.30 21.05
CA ALA A 28 -2.77 -10.66 21.62
C ALA A 28 -3.83 -9.58 21.38
N TRP A 29 -3.48 -8.30 21.56
CA TRP A 29 -4.35 -7.18 21.25
C TRP A 29 -4.69 -7.09 19.76
N CYS A 30 -3.72 -7.33 18.87
CA CYS A 30 -3.96 -7.38 17.43
C CYS A 30 -5.00 -8.45 17.08
N ARG A 31 -4.83 -9.68 17.59
CA ARG A 31 -5.80 -10.76 17.40
C ARG A 31 -7.18 -10.40 17.96
N ALA A 32 -7.23 -9.78 19.13
CA ALA A 32 -8.49 -9.36 19.77
C ALA A 32 -9.21 -8.26 18.97
N ALA A 33 -8.49 -7.26 18.47
CA ALA A 33 -9.03 -6.18 17.64
C ALA A 33 -9.59 -6.72 16.32
N VAL A 34 -8.85 -7.61 15.66
CA VAL A 34 -9.29 -8.27 14.42
C VAL A 34 -10.55 -9.11 14.65
N ARG A 35 -10.55 -9.95 15.70
CA ARG A 35 -11.70 -10.82 16.04
C ARG A 35 -12.95 -10.02 16.37
N GLN A 36 -12.79 -8.86 17.02
CA GLN A 36 -13.90 -7.98 17.39
C GLN A 36 -14.25 -6.96 16.32
N ARG A 37 -13.48 -6.90 15.21
CA ARG A 37 -13.62 -5.89 14.15
C ARG A 37 -13.58 -4.46 14.71
N ASP A 38 -12.75 -4.23 15.73
CA ASP A 38 -12.64 -2.95 16.42
C ASP A 38 -11.66 -2.03 15.68
N ALA A 39 -12.20 -1.13 14.87
CA ALA A 39 -11.40 -0.19 14.09
C ALA A 39 -10.61 0.80 14.95
N ARG A 40 -11.08 1.14 16.17
CA ARG A 40 -10.37 2.08 17.04
C ARG A 40 -9.09 1.44 17.59
N TRP A 41 -9.20 0.22 18.09
CA TRP A 41 -8.02 -0.54 18.52
C TRP A 41 -7.08 -0.86 17.36
N ALA A 42 -7.62 -1.16 16.18
CA ALA A 42 -6.79 -1.39 15.00
C ALA A 42 -5.96 -0.17 14.61
N ARG A 43 -6.52 1.05 14.64
CA ARG A 43 -5.77 2.29 14.42
C ARG A 43 -4.64 2.47 15.44
N ALA A 44 -4.95 2.32 16.72
CA ALA A 44 -3.96 2.47 17.79
C ALA A 44 -2.80 1.48 17.65
N LEU A 45 -3.09 0.22 17.29
CA LEU A 45 -2.08 -0.83 17.10
C LEU A 45 -1.29 -0.69 15.78
N LEU A 46 -1.91 -0.14 14.74
CA LEU A 46 -1.23 0.17 13.48
C LEU A 46 -0.29 1.37 13.62
N GLY A 47 -0.70 2.38 14.38
CA GLY A 47 0.04 3.64 14.53
C GLY A 47 0.11 4.43 13.23
N ALA A 48 1.02 5.42 13.20
CA ALA A 48 1.31 6.18 12.00
C ALA A 48 2.08 5.33 10.98
N PRO A 49 1.76 5.39 9.68
CA PRO A 49 2.42 4.57 8.67
C PRO A 49 3.92 4.80 8.58
N ALA A 50 4.39 6.03 8.86
CA ALA A 50 5.81 6.41 8.83
C ALA A 50 6.56 6.15 10.15
N ALA A 51 5.92 5.57 11.17
CA ALA A 51 6.57 5.36 12.46
C ALA A 51 7.75 4.37 12.31
N PRO A 52 8.93 4.67 12.91
CA PRO A 52 10.11 3.78 12.82
C PRO A 52 9.87 2.42 13.48
N GLU A 53 9.00 2.37 14.48
CA GLU A 53 8.50 1.15 15.14
C GLU A 53 7.79 0.19 14.18
N ALA A 54 7.48 0.61 12.96
CA ALA A 54 6.89 -0.25 11.95
C ALA A 54 7.86 -1.34 11.43
N GLY A 55 9.17 -1.23 11.67
CA GLY A 55 10.17 -2.20 11.18
C GLY A 55 11.05 -2.89 12.24
N GLY A 56 10.88 -2.57 13.53
CA GLY A 56 11.79 -3.02 14.60
C GLY A 56 11.49 -4.42 15.21
N PRO A 57 12.42 -5.00 15.97
CA PRO A 57 12.15 -6.20 16.78
C PRO A 57 11.05 -5.91 17.83
N GLY A 58 9.89 -6.55 17.68
CA GLY A 58 8.69 -6.26 18.49
C GLY A 58 7.62 -5.45 17.75
N ALA A 59 7.89 -5.02 16.52
CA ALA A 59 6.90 -4.47 15.61
C ALA A 59 5.84 -5.53 15.27
N VAL A 60 4.58 -5.08 15.16
CA VAL A 60 3.49 -5.88 14.58
C VAL A 60 3.98 -6.48 13.25
N SER A 61 3.79 -7.78 13.01
CA SER A 61 4.22 -8.38 11.73
C SER A 61 3.43 -7.80 10.54
N LEU A 62 3.96 -7.88 9.31
CA LEU A 62 3.25 -7.41 8.11
C LEU A 62 1.90 -8.13 7.93
N ALA A 63 1.85 -9.42 8.27
CA ALA A 63 0.61 -10.20 8.25
C ALA A 63 -0.42 -9.72 9.29
N GLU A 64 0.02 -9.30 10.48
CA GLU A 64 -0.87 -8.69 11.47
C GLU A 64 -1.33 -7.31 11.03
N ARG A 65 -0.46 -6.49 10.45
CA ARG A 65 -0.85 -5.20 9.84
C ARG A 65 -1.92 -5.39 8.79
N ALA A 66 -1.75 -6.34 7.87
CA ALA A 66 -2.75 -6.66 6.85
C ALA A 66 -4.11 -7.02 7.48
N ARG A 67 -4.12 -7.83 8.54
CA ARG A 67 -5.35 -8.19 9.27
C ARG A 67 -6.00 -6.99 9.97
N LEU A 68 -5.21 -6.12 10.60
CA LEU A 68 -5.71 -4.90 11.25
C LEU A 68 -6.29 -3.92 10.23
N LEU A 69 -5.60 -3.69 9.11
CA LEU A 69 -6.09 -2.85 8.01
C LEU A 69 -7.43 -3.36 7.48
N GLY A 70 -7.64 -4.67 7.44
CA GLY A 70 -8.90 -5.31 7.06
C GLY A 70 -10.09 -5.00 7.99
N THR A 71 -9.84 -4.38 9.16
CA THR A 71 -10.90 -3.88 10.07
C THR A 71 -11.29 -2.41 9.80
N LEU A 72 -10.45 -1.67 9.07
CA LEU A 72 -10.70 -0.26 8.74
C LEU A 72 -11.62 -0.12 7.53
N GLY A 73 -12.18 1.08 7.37
CA GLY A 73 -12.89 1.46 6.14
C GLY A 73 -11.97 1.44 4.92
N ALA A 74 -12.54 1.29 3.72
CA ALA A 74 -11.75 1.15 2.49
C ALA A 74 -10.87 2.38 2.19
N ALA A 75 -11.41 3.59 2.34
CA ALA A 75 -10.67 4.84 2.12
C ALA A 75 -9.52 4.99 3.13
N GLU A 76 -9.82 4.84 4.42
CA GLU A 76 -8.82 4.92 5.48
C GLU A 76 -7.69 3.89 5.32
N ARG A 77 -8.04 2.65 4.96
CA ARG A 77 -7.05 1.62 4.65
C ARG A 77 -6.15 2.02 3.49
N ALA A 78 -6.74 2.57 2.42
CA ALA A 78 -5.97 3.02 1.26
C ALA A 78 -5.01 4.16 1.63
N ASP A 79 -5.45 5.12 2.42
CA ASP A 79 -4.61 6.23 2.89
C ASP A 79 -3.45 5.75 3.76
N TRP A 80 -3.71 4.81 4.67
CA TRP A 80 -2.67 4.25 5.53
C TRP A 80 -1.62 3.49 4.70
N VAL A 81 -2.04 2.64 3.76
CA VAL A 81 -1.11 1.88 2.91
C VAL A 81 -0.35 2.81 1.96
N ALA A 82 -0.99 3.86 1.43
CA ALA A 82 -0.32 4.88 0.63
C ALA A 82 0.81 5.55 1.43
N GLY A 83 0.53 5.99 2.66
CA GLY A 83 1.55 6.55 3.55
C GLY A 83 2.67 5.56 3.89
N PHE A 84 2.34 4.28 4.02
CA PHE A 84 3.34 3.23 4.30
C PHE A 84 4.28 3.01 3.11
N ILE A 85 3.75 3.00 1.88
CA ILE A 85 4.55 2.95 0.65
C ILE A 85 5.48 4.15 0.57
N SER A 86 4.99 5.36 0.84
CA SER A 86 5.81 6.57 0.80
C SER A 86 6.94 6.56 1.84
N ALA A 87 6.72 5.95 3.01
CA ALA A 87 7.70 5.91 4.08
C ALA A 87 8.72 4.77 3.95
N HIS A 88 8.29 3.58 3.52
CA HIS A 88 9.10 2.35 3.58
C HIS A 88 9.39 1.74 2.21
N GLY A 89 8.75 2.25 1.16
CA GLY A 89 8.87 1.74 -0.19
C GLY A 89 7.88 0.63 -0.54
N LEU A 90 7.79 0.37 -1.84
CA LEU A 90 6.79 -0.52 -2.43
C LEU A 90 7.05 -2.01 -2.13
N SER A 91 8.31 -2.41 -2.05
CA SER A 91 8.70 -3.80 -1.76
C SER A 91 8.18 -4.26 -0.39
N GLU A 92 8.31 -3.40 0.63
CA GLU A 92 7.81 -3.66 1.99
C GLU A 92 6.28 -3.68 2.06
N ALA A 93 5.62 -2.87 1.22
CA ALA A 93 4.17 -2.72 1.21
C ALA A 93 3.43 -3.80 0.42
N PHE A 94 4.13 -4.63 -0.38
CA PHE A 94 3.50 -5.51 -1.38
C PHE A 94 2.37 -6.37 -0.83
N GLN A 95 2.56 -6.98 0.35
CA GLN A 95 1.53 -7.84 0.97
C GLN A 95 0.29 -7.04 1.42
N LEU A 96 0.45 -5.76 1.76
CA LEU A 96 -0.65 -4.89 2.20
C LEU A 96 -1.56 -4.47 1.05
N LEU A 97 -1.05 -4.44 -0.19
CA LEU A 97 -1.86 -4.17 -1.38
C LEU A 97 -3.00 -5.19 -1.53
N GLY A 98 -2.78 -6.44 -1.12
CA GLY A 98 -3.75 -7.53 -1.23
C GLY A 98 -5.00 -7.37 -0.36
N VAL A 99 -4.97 -6.50 0.66
CA VAL A 99 -6.15 -6.22 1.50
C VAL A 99 -6.90 -4.93 1.09
N CYS A 100 -6.36 -4.17 0.15
CA CYS A 100 -6.97 -2.93 -0.30
C CYS A 100 -8.19 -3.18 -1.19
N ALA A 101 -9.18 -2.29 -1.12
CA ALA A 101 -10.36 -2.39 -1.99
C ALA A 101 -9.95 -2.18 -3.45
N VAL A 102 -10.68 -2.82 -4.37
CA VAL A 102 -10.49 -2.66 -5.82
C VAL A 102 -11.74 -2.01 -6.43
N PRO A 103 -11.59 -1.02 -7.35
CA PRO A 103 -10.33 -0.36 -7.71
C PRO A 103 -9.69 0.35 -6.50
N TRP A 104 -8.36 0.48 -6.51
CA TRP A 104 -7.62 1.19 -5.49
C TRP A 104 -8.07 2.64 -5.46
N ALA A 105 -8.35 3.16 -4.27
CA ALA A 105 -8.63 4.57 -4.10
C ALA A 105 -7.44 5.41 -4.59
N ALA A 106 -7.75 6.61 -5.09
CA ALA A 106 -6.77 7.47 -5.77
C ALA A 106 -5.46 7.71 -4.97
N PRO A 107 -5.47 7.90 -3.63
CA PRO A 107 -4.23 8.03 -2.85
C PRO A 107 -3.30 6.82 -2.94
N LEU A 108 -3.86 5.61 -2.86
CA LEU A 108 -3.10 4.37 -2.98
C LEU A 108 -2.58 4.15 -4.41
N GLY A 109 -3.44 4.38 -5.40
CA GLY A 109 -3.05 4.27 -6.80
C GLY A 109 -1.87 5.19 -7.14
N ARG A 110 -1.92 6.45 -6.70
CA ARG A 110 -0.82 7.41 -6.85
C ARG A 110 0.45 6.93 -6.16
N ALA A 111 0.38 6.52 -4.89
CA ALA A 111 1.56 6.07 -4.16
C ALA A 111 2.27 4.87 -4.82
N VAL A 112 1.50 3.92 -5.39
CA VAL A 112 2.07 2.78 -6.13
C VAL A 112 2.74 3.25 -7.42
N VAL A 113 2.09 4.12 -8.20
CA VAL A 113 2.62 4.66 -9.46
C VAL A 113 3.88 5.50 -9.21
N ASP A 114 3.86 6.36 -8.19
CA ASP A 114 5.00 7.18 -7.80
C ASP A 114 6.19 6.29 -7.41
N ALA A 115 5.96 5.23 -6.62
CA ALA A 115 7.02 4.31 -6.24
C ALA A 115 7.59 3.52 -7.42
N LEU A 116 6.76 3.15 -8.40
CA LEU A 116 7.21 2.53 -9.65
C LEU A 116 8.03 3.51 -10.49
N ASN A 117 7.62 4.78 -10.57
CA ASN A 117 8.37 5.79 -11.30
C ASN A 117 9.71 6.10 -10.62
N ILE A 118 9.76 6.17 -9.28
CA ILE A 118 11.01 6.31 -8.53
C ILE A 118 11.94 5.12 -8.80
N ALA A 119 11.43 3.89 -8.85
CA ALA A 119 12.23 2.71 -9.17
C ALA A 119 12.78 2.74 -10.60
N ARG A 120 11.97 3.21 -11.57
CA ARG A 120 12.37 3.46 -12.96
C ARG A 120 13.50 4.50 -13.04
N ASP A 121 13.33 5.65 -12.40
CA ASP A 121 14.30 6.75 -12.40
C ASP A 121 15.60 6.37 -11.68
N ALA A 122 15.53 5.48 -10.68
CA ALA A 122 16.70 4.91 -10.00
C ALA A 122 17.43 3.83 -10.82
N GLY A 123 16.96 3.48 -12.02
CA GLY A 123 17.56 2.43 -12.85
C GLY A 123 17.38 1.01 -12.30
N SER A 124 16.38 0.81 -11.43
CA SER A 124 16.11 -0.52 -10.84
C SER A 124 15.70 -1.52 -11.91
N TYR A 125 15.97 -2.79 -11.65
CA TYR A 125 15.59 -3.89 -12.54
C TYR A 125 14.05 -4.01 -12.65
N PRO A 126 13.48 -3.83 -13.86
CA PRO A 126 12.03 -3.83 -14.02
C PRO A 126 11.33 -5.14 -13.61
N TRP A 127 11.97 -6.29 -13.84
CA TRP A 127 11.37 -7.60 -13.52
C TRP A 127 11.14 -7.83 -12.03
N SER A 128 11.90 -7.16 -11.16
CA SER A 128 11.68 -7.14 -9.71
C SER A 128 10.32 -6.55 -9.33
N PHE A 129 9.74 -5.72 -10.20
CA PHE A 129 8.45 -5.06 -10.00
C PHE A 129 7.31 -5.67 -10.81
N SER A 130 7.56 -6.75 -11.56
CA SER A 130 6.55 -7.41 -12.42
C SER A 130 5.28 -7.81 -11.66
N GLY A 131 5.41 -8.30 -10.42
CA GLY A 131 4.28 -8.63 -9.57
C GLY A 131 3.42 -7.42 -9.19
N VAL A 132 4.06 -6.28 -8.88
CA VAL A 132 3.35 -5.02 -8.59
C VAL A 132 2.71 -4.46 -9.85
N MET A 133 3.42 -4.46 -10.99
CA MET A 133 2.88 -4.02 -12.27
C MET A 133 1.61 -4.80 -12.64
N GLY A 134 1.63 -6.12 -12.48
CA GLY A 134 0.45 -6.95 -12.71
C GLY A 134 -0.70 -6.63 -11.75
N LEU A 135 -0.42 -6.29 -10.47
CA LEU A 135 -1.46 -5.80 -9.57
C LEU A 135 -2.00 -4.44 -10.00
N ALA A 136 -1.14 -3.50 -10.38
CA ALA A 136 -1.53 -2.18 -10.84
C ALA A 136 -2.45 -2.26 -12.07
N GLU A 137 -2.14 -3.12 -13.03
CA GLU A 137 -2.99 -3.38 -14.22
C GLU A 137 -4.42 -3.80 -13.86
N ARG A 138 -4.60 -4.56 -12.77
CA ARG A 138 -5.92 -5.06 -12.32
C ARG A 138 -6.61 -4.15 -11.30
N CYS A 139 -5.83 -3.49 -10.45
CA CYS A 139 -6.33 -2.83 -9.26
C CYS A 139 -6.39 -1.31 -9.39
N LEU A 140 -5.62 -0.67 -10.28
CA LEU A 140 -5.81 0.76 -10.53
C LEU A 140 -7.19 1.04 -11.13
N ASP A 141 -7.71 2.21 -10.77
CA ASP A 141 -8.90 2.78 -11.39
C ASP A 141 -8.60 3.08 -12.88
N PRO A 142 -9.39 2.53 -13.82
CA PRO A 142 -9.22 2.81 -15.25
C PRO A 142 -9.22 4.31 -15.60
N ALA A 143 -9.91 5.15 -14.83
CA ALA A 143 -9.95 6.60 -15.04
C ALA A 143 -8.58 7.29 -14.85
N GLU A 144 -7.62 6.63 -14.21
CA GLU A 144 -6.28 7.18 -14.00
C GLU A 144 -5.38 7.06 -15.25
N ALA A 145 -5.82 6.37 -16.32
CA ALA A 145 -5.00 6.10 -17.52
C ALA A 145 -4.33 7.36 -18.10
N SER A 146 -5.06 8.46 -18.25
CA SER A 146 -4.54 9.71 -18.81
C SER A 146 -3.47 10.38 -17.94
N ARG A 147 -3.47 10.14 -16.62
CA ARG A 147 -2.45 10.69 -15.71
C ARG A 147 -1.11 9.99 -15.86
N LEU A 148 -1.12 8.74 -16.32
CA LEU A 148 0.08 7.94 -16.54
C LEU A 148 0.77 8.23 -17.89
N ASP A 149 0.17 9.04 -18.77
CA ASP A 149 0.73 9.32 -20.11
C ASP A 149 2.13 9.92 -20.07
N GLY A 150 2.46 10.71 -19.03
CA GLY A 150 3.80 11.25 -18.84
C GLY A 150 4.88 10.20 -18.57
N LEU A 151 4.50 9.00 -18.13
CA LEU A 151 5.42 7.89 -17.82
C LEU A 151 5.76 7.02 -19.04
N LEU A 152 5.13 7.27 -20.19
CA LEU A 152 5.39 6.55 -21.44
C LEU A 152 6.68 6.98 -22.13
N ALA A 153 7.25 8.13 -21.75
CA ALA A 153 8.54 8.57 -22.27
C ALA A 153 9.65 7.59 -21.85
N VAL A 154 10.61 7.33 -22.75
CA VAL A 154 11.81 6.58 -22.38
C VAL A 154 12.66 7.50 -21.49
N PRO A 155 13.02 7.08 -20.26
CA PRO A 155 13.91 7.89 -19.42
C PRO A 155 15.31 7.93 -20.04
N ASP A 156 16.01 9.05 -19.88
CA ASP A 156 17.44 9.11 -20.22
C ASP A 156 18.18 8.02 -19.43
N GLU A 157 18.97 7.20 -20.13
CA GLU A 157 19.72 6.12 -19.48
C GLU A 157 20.76 6.72 -18.52
N ALA A 158 20.57 6.51 -17.21
CA ALA A 158 21.59 6.83 -16.23
C ALA A 158 22.87 6.02 -16.53
N ARG A 159 24.05 6.61 -16.29
CA ARG A 159 25.34 5.96 -16.59
C ARG A 159 25.55 4.60 -15.90
N ASP A 160 24.84 4.38 -14.79
CA ASP A 160 24.86 3.13 -14.02
C ASP A 160 23.62 2.24 -14.25
N ALA A 161 22.73 2.63 -15.19
CA ALA A 161 21.56 1.83 -15.53
C ALA A 161 21.96 0.56 -16.29
N SER A 162 21.24 -0.52 -16.05
CA SER A 162 21.43 -1.74 -16.83
C SER A 162 21.02 -1.53 -18.28
N PRO A 163 21.84 -1.95 -19.27
CA PRO A 163 21.53 -1.76 -20.69
C PRO A 163 20.14 -2.29 -21.04
N GLY A 164 19.29 -1.47 -21.66
CA GLY A 164 17.93 -1.87 -22.07
C GLY A 164 16.86 -1.85 -20.97
N ALA A 165 17.21 -1.54 -19.71
CA ALA A 165 16.23 -1.42 -18.63
C ALA A 165 15.22 -0.28 -18.88
N GLY A 166 15.68 0.83 -19.47
CA GLY A 166 14.83 1.97 -19.84
C GLY A 166 13.74 1.59 -20.86
N GLY A 167 14.11 0.80 -21.88
CA GLY A 167 13.16 0.29 -22.88
C GLY A 167 12.11 -0.65 -22.27
N TYR A 168 12.52 -1.54 -21.36
CA TYR A 168 11.58 -2.42 -20.67
C TYR A 168 10.64 -1.67 -19.74
N TRP A 169 11.13 -0.65 -19.01
CA TRP A 169 10.26 0.22 -18.20
C TRP A 169 9.22 0.94 -19.06
N ALA A 170 9.63 1.50 -20.21
CA ALA A 170 8.72 2.14 -21.14
C ALA A 170 7.65 1.16 -21.66
N GLU A 171 8.04 -0.06 -22.05
CA GLU A 171 7.11 -1.11 -22.47
C GLU A 171 6.13 -1.49 -21.36
N ALA A 172 6.63 -1.63 -20.12
CA ALA A 172 5.81 -2.01 -18.98
C ALA A 172 4.76 -0.92 -18.66
N PHE A 173 5.14 0.35 -18.67
CA PHE A 173 4.19 1.47 -18.50
C PHE A 173 3.23 1.59 -19.69
N GLN A 174 3.69 1.37 -20.91
CA GLN A 174 2.83 1.34 -22.11
C GLN A 174 1.76 0.25 -22.01
N ARG A 175 2.15 -0.95 -21.58
CA ARG A 175 1.20 -2.05 -21.36
C ARG A 175 0.18 -1.69 -20.28
N LEU A 176 0.63 -1.13 -19.16
CA LEU A 176 -0.25 -0.69 -18.08
C LEU A 176 -1.29 0.33 -18.57
N VAL A 177 -0.86 1.40 -19.24
CA VAL A 177 -1.77 2.45 -19.76
C VAL A 177 -2.75 1.88 -20.78
N THR A 178 -2.26 1.02 -21.69
CA THR A 178 -3.11 0.37 -22.69
C THR A 178 -4.20 -0.48 -22.03
N THR A 179 -3.85 -1.26 -20.99
CA THR A 179 -4.81 -2.07 -20.23
C THR A 179 -5.84 -1.20 -19.50
N LEU A 180 -5.43 -0.09 -18.90
CA LEU A 180 -6.37 0.81 -18.22
C LEU A 180 -7.34 1.47 -19.20
N ARG A 181 -6.87 1.93 -20.37
CA ARG A 181 -7.75 2.47 -21.43
C ARG A 181 -8.76 1.45 -21.93
N LEU A 182 -8.32 0.21 -22.15
CA LEU A 182 -9.22 -0.87 -22.54
C LEU A 182 -10.29 -1.12 -21.48
N ARG A 183 -9.90 -1.19 -20.20
CA ARG A 183 -10.84 -1.37 -19.08
C ARG A 183 -11.81 -0.19 -18.94
N ALA A 184 -11.36 1.04 -19.18
CA ALA A 184 -12.20 2.23 -19.15
C ALA A 184 -13.27 2.17 -20.25
N ALA A 185 -12.85 1.89 -21.49
CA ALA A 185 -13.77 1.70 -22.61
C ALA A 185 -14.79 0.57 -22.33
N MET A 186 -14.35 -0.56 -21.77
CA MET A 186 -15.27 -1.64 -21.39
C MET A 186 -16.29 -1.20 -20.32
N ALA A 187 -15.88 -0.38 -19.35
CA ALA A 187 -16.79 0.13 -18.31
C ALA A 187 -17.83 1.11 -18.87
N GLU A 188 -17.44 1.93 -19.85
CA GLU A 188 -18.35 2.81 -20.60
C GLU A 188 -19.40 1.98 -21.38
N GLU A 189 -18.96 0.97 -22.13
CA GLU A 189 -19.84 0.08 -22.90
C GLU A 189 -20.82 -0.71 -22.02
N LEU A 190 -20.39 -1.11 -20.82
CA LEU A 190 -21.24 -1.83 -19.86
C LEU A 190 -22.21 -0.92 -19.09
N GLY A 191 -22.18 0.39 -19.30
CA GLY A 191 -23.04 1.36 -18.61
C GLY A 191 -22.71 1.55 -17.14
N VAL A 192 -21.55 1.08 -16.68
CA VAL A 192 -21.14 1.13 -15.25
C VAL A 192 -20.79 2.56 -14.82
N LEU A 193 -20.53 3.46 -15.76
CA LEU A 193 -20.25 4.88 -15.51
C LEU A 193 -21.50 5.79 -15.62
N GLY A 194 -22.70 5.21 -15.78
CA GLY A 194 -23.95 5.94 -16.00
C GLY A 194 -25.04 5.77 -14.93
N GLY A 195 -24.70 5.34 -13.71
CA GLY A 195 -25.65 5.11 -12.61
C GLY A 195 -25.29 5.83 -11.31
#